data_AF-A0A741N3T8-F1
#
_entry.id   AF-A0A741N3T8-F1
#
_cell.length_a   1.000
_cell.length_b   1.000
_cell.length_c   1.000
_cell.angle_alpha   90.00
_cell.angle_beta   90.00
_cell.angle_gamma   90.00
#
_symmetry.space_group_name_H-M   'P 1'
#
loop_
_entity.id
_entity.type
_entity.pdbx_description
1 polymer ?
#
loop_
_entity_poly.entity_id
_entity_poly.type
_entity_poly.pdbx_seq_one_letter_code
_entity_poly.pdbx_strand_id
1 'polypeptide(L)'
;MTSLPYLQGYPEHLLAQVRALIAGQGLGTMLEKRYPGAHDYATDKALYHYTQELKSQFLRNAPPINKVMYDSKIHVLKNALGLHTAVSRVQGGKLKAKAEIRVATVFRNAPEPFLRMIVVHELAHLKEKEHNKAFYQLCCHMEPQYHQLEFDTRLWLTHQALA
;
A
#
# COMPACT_ATOMS: atom_id res chain seq x y z
N MET A 1 -26.22 9.67 0.35
CA MET A 1 -25.22 9.12 1.28
C MET A 1 -23.85 9.24 0.65
N THR A 2 -22.84 9.72 1.40
CA THR A 2 -21.46 9.80 0.89
C THR A 2 -20.97 8.38 0.58
N SER A 3 -20.62 8.14 -0.69
CA SER A 3 -20.03 6.88 -1.14
C SER A 3 -18.60 6.76 -0.58
N LEU A 4 -18.25 5.60 -0.02
CA LEU A 4 -16.94 5.32 0.57
C LEU A 4 -16.24 4.21 -0.21
N PRO A 5 -15.74 4.49 -1.43
CA PRO A 5 -15.27 3.45 -2.34
C PRO A 5 -14.06 2.67 -1.80
N TYR A 6 -13.17 3.31 -1.03
CA TYR A 6 -12.01 2.64 -0.45
C TYR A 6 -12.32 1.77 0.77
N LEU A 7 -13.53 1.88 1.32
CA LEU A 7 -13.97 1.19 2.54
C LEU A 7 -15.10 0.19 2.25
N GLN A 8 -15.31 -0.18 0.99
CA GLN A 8 -16.25 -1.23 0.65
C GLN A 8 -15.87 -2.54 1.36
N GLY A 9 -16.85 -3.22 1.93
CA GLY A 9 -16.66 -4.48 2.68
C GLY A 9 -16.42 -4.31 4.18
N TYR A 10 -16.21 -3.09 4.68
CA TYR A 10 -16.18 -2.86 6.13
C TYR A 10 -17.60 -2.84 6.73
N PRO A 11 -17.79 -3.28 7.98
CA PRO A 11 -19.08 -3.23 8.67
C PRO A 11 -19.73 -1.84 8.68
N GLU A 12 -21.07 -1.77 8.51
CA GLU A 12 -21.79 -0.49 8.42
C GLU A 12 -21.59 0.40 9.65
N HIS A 13 -21.42 -0.17 10.86
CA HIS A 13 -21.16 0.62 12.06
C HIS A 13 -19.84 1.41 11.99
N LEU A 14 -18.82 0.88 11.29
CA LEU A 14 -17.58 1.62 11.02
C LEU A 14 -17.81 2.65 9.92
N LEU A 15 -18.51 2.29 8.84
CA LEU A 15 -18.83 3.22 7.75
C LEU A 15 -19.63 4.43 8.24
N ALA A 16 -20.58 4.23 9.16
CA ALA A 16 -21.35 5.29 9.79
C ALA A 16 -20.45 6.26 10.58
N GLN A 17 -19.49 5.74 11.36
CA GLN A 17 -18.52 6.57 12.08
C GLN A 17 -17.64 7.37 11.13
N VAL A 18 -17.18 6.77 10.03
CA VAL A 18 -16.39 7.47 9.00
C VAL A 18 -17.22 8.57 8.34
N ARG A 19 -18.48 8.30 7.97
CA ARG A 19 -19.38 9.33 7.41
C ARG A 19 -19.60 10.48 8.39
N ALA A 20 -19.74 10.19 9.70
CA ALA A 20 -19.87 11.21 10.73
C ALA A 20 -18.60 12.08 10.85
N LEU A 21 -17.41 11.46 10.82
CA LEU A 21 -16.13 12.17 10.83
C LEU A 21 -15.96 13.06 9.60
N ILE A 22 -16.38 12.60 8.42
CA ILE A 22 -16.37 13.38 7.19
C ILE A 22 -17.32 14.58 7.30
N ALA A 23 -18.56 14.35 7.75
CA ALA A 23 -19.56 15.40 7.91
C ALA A 23 -19.13 16.48 8.91
N GLY A 24 -18.43 16.10 9.97
CA GLY A 24 -17.85 17.02 10.96
C GLY A 24 -16.47 17.58 10.59
N GLN A 25 -15.95 17.34 9.39
CA GLN A 25 -14.61 17.76 8.94
C GLN A 25 -13.45 17.30 9.86
N GLY A 26 -13.67 16.28 10.68
CA GLY A 26 -12.70 15.79 11.67
C GLY A 26 -11.75 14.72 11.14
N LEU A 27 -12.05 14.13 9.98
CA LEU A 27 -11.26 13.03 9.41
C LEU A 27 -9.81 13.45 9.12
N GLY A 28 -9.61 14.60 8.48
CA GLY A 28 -8.27 15.13 8.17
C GLY A 28 -7.45 15.40 9.43
N THR A 29 -8.03 16.12 10.39
CA THR A 29 -7.38 16.43 11.68
C THR A 29 -6.99 15.18 12.46
N MET A 30 -7.85 14.16 12.46
CA MET A 30 -7.54 12.88 13.11
C MET A 30 -6.36 12.18 12.43
N LEU A 31 -6.34 12.14 11.10
CA LEU A 31 -5.26 11.54 10.32
C LEU A 31 -3.95 12.30 10.51
N GLU A 32 -3.95 13.63 10.44
CA GLU A 32 -2.76 14.47 10.62
C GLU A 32 -2.18 14.33 12.03
N LYS A 33 -3.03 14.29 13.06
CA LYS A 33 -2.60 14.07 14.44
C LYS A 33 -1.95 12.70 14.63
N ARG A 34 -2.47 11.66 13.97
CA ARG A 34 -2.01 10.28 14.12
C ARG A 34 -0.80 9.96 13.25
N TYR A 35 -0.74 10.56 12.07
CA TYR A 35 0.28 10.34 11.04
C TYR A 35 0.83 11.68 10.55
N PRO A 36 1.62 12.38 11.38
CA PRO A 36 2.13 13.69 11.03
C PRO A 36 3.20 13.62 9.93
N GLY A 37 3.14 14.54 8.99
CA GLY A 37 4.16 14.74 7.96
C GLY A 37 4.14 13.69 6.84
N ALA A 38 5.03 13.91 5.87
CA ALA A 38 5.29 12.99 4.77
C ALA A 38 6.64 12.30 4.95
N HIS A 39 6.84 11.16 4.29
CA HIS A 39 8.13 10.48 4.26
C HIS A 39 9.14 11.15 3.32
N ASP A 40 10.42 10.82 3.45
CA ASP A 40 11.51 11.38 2.61
C ASP A 40 11.74 10.63 1.28
N TYR A 41 11.02 9.53 1.03
CA TYR A 41 11.23 8.66 -0.13
C TYR A 41 10.59 9.13 -1.45
N ALA A 42 10.55 10.44 -1.71
CA ALA A 42 9.78 11.02 -2.82
C ALA A 42 10.32 10.74 -4.25
N THR A 43 11.45 10.05 -4.37
CA THR A 43 12.08 9.69 -5.67
C THR A 43 12.08 8.18 -5.87
N ASP A 44 12.04 7.72 -7.13
CA ASP A 44 12.12 6.29 -7.47
C ASP A 44 13.39 5.63 -6.88
N LYS A 45 14.50 6.36 -6.81
CA LYS A 45 15.74 5.89 -6.19
C LYS A 45 15.57 5.66 -4.69
N ALA A 46 15.02 6.65 -3.98
CA ALA A 46 14.79 6.54 -2.53
C ALA A 46 13.79 5.43 -2.21
N LEU A 47 12.69 5.35 -2.98
CA LEU A 47 11.71 4.28 -2.87
C LEU A 47 12.33 2.89 -3.11
N TYR A 48 13.19 2.76 -4.13
CA TYR A 48 13.90 1.52 -4.40
C TYR A 48 14.77 1.07 -3.22
N HIS A 49 15.56 2.00 -2.65
CA HIS A 49 16.38 1.69 -1.47
C HIS A 49 15.52 1.26 -0.28
N TYR A 50 14.46 2.02 0.02
CA TYR A 50 13.50 1.70 1.09
C TYR A 50 12.88 0.30 0.94
N THR A 51 12.40 -0.03 -0.26
CA THR A 51 11.85 -1.37 -0.55
C THR A 51 12.89 -2.47 -0.42
N GLN A 52 14.13 -2.24 -0.87
CA GLN A 52 15.20 -3.23 -0.79
C GLN A 52 15.67 -3.50 0.64
N GLU A 53 15.67 -2.48 1.51
CA GLU A 53 15.95 -2.63 2.94
C GLU A 53 14.92 -3.54 3.62
N LEU A 54 13.62 -3.25 3.44
CA LEU A 54 12.53 -4.10 3.95
C LEU A 54 12.61 -5.52 3.40
N LYS A 55 12.82 -5.68 2.09
CA LYS A 55 13.01 -7.00 1.47
C LYS A 55 14.20 -7.75 2.11
N SER A 56 15.32 -7.08 2.35
CA SER A 56 16.52 -7.71 2.90
C SER A 56 16.34 -8.13 4.37
N GLN A 57 15.53 -7.39 5.11
CA GLN A 57 15.17 -7.69 6.49
C GLN A 57 14.30 -8.95 6.59
N PHE A 58 13.24 -9.05 5.78
CA PHE A 58 12.20 -10.08 5.96
C PHE A 58 12.18 -11.18 4.90
N LEU A 59 12.69 -10.91 3.69
CA LEU A 59 12.51 -11.74 2.49
C LEU A 59 13.85 -12.07 1.80
N ARG A 60 14.88 -12.43 2.57
CA ARG A 60 16.24 -12.70 2.07
C ARG A 60 16.31 -13.64 0.85
N ASN A 61 15.46 -14.66 0.82
CA ASN A 61 15.42 -15.67 -0.25
C ASN A 61 14.37 -15.37 -1.35
N ALA A 62 13.68 -14.23 -1.30
CA ALA A 62 12.69 -13.88 -2.33
C ALA A 62 13.37 -13.42 -3.64
N PRO A 63 12.66 -13.55 -4.78
CA PRO A 63 13.15 -13.10 -6.08
C PRO A 63 13.71 -11.67 -6.05
N PRO A 64 14.74 -11.37 -6.86
CA PRO A 64 15.28 -10.01 -6.93
C PRO A 64 14.25 -9.05 -7.53
N ILE A 65 14.24 -7.82 -6.99
CA ILE A 65 13.42 -6.72 -7.49
C ILE A 65 14.29 -5.91 -8.44
N ASN A 66 13.89 -5.84 -9.71
CA ASN A 66 14.65 -5.16 -10.76
C ASN A 66 14.28 -3.69 -10.86
N LYS A 67 13.05 -3.33 -10.48
CA LYS A 67 12.56 -1.96 -10.55
C LYS A 67 11.55 -1.71 -9.44
N VAL A 68 11.66 -0.54 -8.82
CA VAL A 68 10.64 0.04 -7.95
C VAL A 68 10.44 1.47 -8.42
N MET A 69 9.20 1.90 -8.62
CA MET A 69 8.91 3.25 -9.10
C MET A 69 7.55 3.76 -8.69
N TYR A 70 7.40 5.08 -8.64
CA TYR A 70 6.09 5.70 -8.62
C TYR A 70 5.45 5.68 -10.02
N ASP A 71 4.16 5.37 -10.09
CA ASP A 71 3.40 5.31 -11.33
C ASP A 71 2.14 6.20 -11.21
N SER A 72 1.96 7.11 -12.17
CA SER A 72 0.81 8.03 -12.23
C SER A 72 -0.39 7.43 -12.96
N LYS A 73 -0.21 6.32 -13.68
CA LYS A 73 -1.30 5.61 -14.39
C LYS A 73 -2.08 4.68 -13.47
N ILE A 74 -1.59 4.48 -12.25
CA ILE A 74 -2.24 3.65 -11.25
C ILE A 74 -3.42 4.41 -10.64
N HIS A 75 -4.62 3.87 -10.84
CA HIS A 75 -5.83 4.33 -10.18
C HIS A 75 -6.11 3.46 -8.94
N VAL A 76 -5.88 4.02 -7.75
CA VAL A 76 -5.99 3.31 -6.47
C VAL A 76 -7.41 2.75 -6.22
N LEU A 77 -8.45 3.38 -6.79
CA LEU A 77 -9.84 2.91 -6.73
C LEU A 77 -10.10 1.59 -7.46
N LYS A 78 -9.42 1.34 -8.59
CA LYS A 78 -9.68 0.16 -9.42
C LYS A 78 -8.87 -1.06 -8.99
N ASN A 79 -7.73 -0.83 -8.33
CA ASN A 79 -6.74 -1.86 -8.01
C ASN A 79 -6.59 -2.04 -6.50
N ALA A 80 -7.72 -2.02 -5.77
CA ALA A 80 -7.89 -2.37 -4.36
C ALA A 80 -6.59 -2.42 -3.51
N LEU A 81 -5.98 -1.27 -3.17
CA LEU A 81 -4.75 -1.11 -2.34
C LEU A 81 -3.49 -1.93 -2.70
N GLY A 82 -3.62 -2.98 -3.50
CA GLY A 82 -2.60 -3.92 -3.93
C GLY A 82 -2.38 -3.73 -5.43
N LEU A 83 -1.33 -3.01 -5.75
CA LEU A 83 -1.02 -2.51 -7.07
C LEU A 83 -0.34 -3.58 -7.91
N HIS A 84 -1.05 -4.67 -8.21
CA HIS A 84 -0.71 -5.75 -9.13
C HIS A 84 0.77 -5.76 -9.59
N THR A 85 1.67 -6.23 -8.74
CA THR A 85 3.05 -6.48 -9.13
C THR A 85 3.24 -7.93 -9.58
N ALA A 86 2.95 -8.17 -10.85
CA ALA A 86 3.59 -9.25 -11.61
C ALA A 86 3.38 -9.07 -13.12
N VAL A 87 4.12 -8.15 -13.75
CA VAL A 87 4.49 -8.40 -15.16
C VAL A 87 5.65 -9.40 -15.14
N SER A 88 5.34 -10.68 -14.91
CA SER A 88 6.29 -11.76 -15.19
C SER A 88 6.40 -11.91 -16.69
N ARG A 89 7.31 -11.17 -17.33
CA ARG A 89 7.64 -11.40 -18.74
C ARG A 89 8.49 -12.67 -18.83
N VAL A 90 7.86 -13.79 -19.20
CA VAL A 90 8.56 -15.01 -19.60
C VAL A 90 8.96 -14.86 -21.07
N GLN A 91 10.10 -14.24 -21.34
CA GLN A 91 10.72 -14.32 -22.66
C GLN A 91 11.73 -15.46 -22.63
N GLY A 92 11.55 -16.50 -23.45
CA GLY A 92 12.61 -17.49 -23.76
C GLY A 92 13.05 -18.40 -22.60
N GLY A 93 13.22 -19.69 -22.88
CA GLY A 93 13.58 -20.71 -21.88
C GLY A 93 14.78 -20.30 -21.02
N LYS A 94 14.60 -20.35 -19.69
CA LYS A 94 15.54 -19.96 -18.61
C LYS A 94 15.74 -18.45 -18.42
N LEU A 95 14.70 -17.73 -17.99
CA LEU A 95 14.85 -16.38 -17.45
C LEU A 95 14.30 -16.31 -16.02
N LYS A 96 15.19 -15.96 -15.06
CA LYS A 96 14.83 -15.63 -13.68
C LYS A 96 13.74 -14.55 -13.74
N ALA A 97 12.53 -14.87 -13.28
CA ALA A 97 11.46 -13.87 -13.17
C ALA A 97 11.97 -12.70 -12.30
N LYS A 98 12.05 -11.52 -12.90
CA LYS A 98 12.45 -10.30 -12.21
C LYS A 98 11.19 -9.54 -11.83
N ALA A 99 11.04 -9.24 -10.54
CA ALA A 99 9.88 -8.50 -10.05
C ALA A 99 10.04 -7.00 -10.34
N GLU A 100 8.93 -6.35 -10.71
CA GLU A 100 8.80 -4.90 -10.74
C GLU A 100 7.75 -4.50 -9.70
N ILE A 101 8.06 -3.49 -8.88
CA ILE A 101 7.13 -2.90 -7.92
C ILE A 101 6.71 -1.50 -8.37
N ARG A 102 5.40 -1.24 -8.38
CA ARG A 102 4.84 0.05 -8.78
C ARG A 102 3.96 0.59 -7.67
N VAL A 103 4.26 1.81 -7.23
CA VAL A 103 3.53 2.49 -6.16
C VAL A 103 2.77 3.67 -6.77
N ALA A 104 1.51 3.86 -6.41
CA ALA A 104 0.72 4.98 -6.91
C ALA A 104 1.37 6.31 -6.51
N THR A 105 1.39 7.29 -7.42
CA THR A 105 2.03 8.60 -7.16
C THR A 105 1.45 9.33 -5.96
N VAL A 106 0.19 9.06 -5.58
CA VAL A 106 -0.43 9.62 -4.36
C VAL A 106 0.39 9.31 -3.11
N PHE A 107 1.03 8.14 -3.04
CA PHE A 107 1.84 7.76 -1.89
C PHE A 107 3.18 8.51 -1.80
N ARG A 108 3.58 9.27 -2.82
CA ARG A 108 4.86 10.00 -2.82
C ARG A 108 4.97 11.01 -1.67
N ASN A 109 3.84 11.56 -1.24
CA ASN A 109 3.75 12.54 -0.16
C ASN A 109 2.92 12.00 1.02
N ALA A 110 2.79 10.67 1.14
CA ALA A 110 2.07 10.07 2.24
C ALA A 110 2.94 10.02 3.51
N PRO A 111 2.33 9.93 4.70
CA PRO A 111 3.02 9.47 5.89
C PRO A 111 3.75 8.14 5.64
N GLU A 112 4.94 7.99 6.24
CA GLU A 112 5.76 6.77 6.08
C GLU A 112 5.00 5.47 6.39
N PRO A 113 4.13 5.39 7.42
CA PRO A 113 3.41 4.15 7.70
C PRO A 113 2.50 3.68 6.55
N PHE A 114 1.95 4.60 5.76
CA PHE A 114 1.13 4.24 4.60
C PHE A 114 1.98 3.76 3.43
N LEU A 115 3.14 4.39 3.20
CA LEU A 115 4.11 3.87 2.23
C LEU A 115 4.59 2.48 2.65
N ARG A 116 4.92 2.29 3.92
CA ARG A 116 5.34 1.00 4.48
C ARG A 116 4.29 -0.07 4.24
N MET A 117 3.03 0.21 4.55
CA MET A 117 1.93 -0.73 4.35
C MET A 117 1.87 -1.20 2.89
N ILE A 118 1.91 -0.27 1.93
CA ILE A 118 1.91 -0.60 0.50
C ILE A 118 3.15 -1.41 0.12
N VAL A 119 4.34 -1.01 0.55
CA VAL A 119 5.57 -1.72 0.21
C VAL A 119 5.57 -3.14 0.80
N VAL A 120 5.10 -3.32 2.03
CA VAL A 120 4.90 -4.63 2.65
C VAL A 120 3.91 -5.48 1.86
N HIS A 121 2.79 -4.90 1.43
CA HIS A 121 1.81 -5.59 0.59
C HIS A 121 2.44 -6.12 -0.70
N GLU A 122 3.14 -5.26 -1.44
CA GLU A 122 3.79 -5.64 -2.70
C GLU A 122 4.94 -6.64 -2.49
N LEU A 123 5.68 -6.53 -1.38
CA LEU A 123 6.71 -7.50 -1.02
C LEU A 123 6.12 -8.87 -0.71
N ALA A 124 4.97 -8.94 -0.05
CA ALA A 124 4.28 -10.20 0.21
C ALA A 124 3.90 -10.91 -1.10
N HIS A 125 3.55 -10.15 -2.15
CA HIS A 125 3.27 -10.69 -3.49
C HIS A 125 4.46 -11.37 -4.19
N LEU A 126 5.68 -11.20 -3.69
CA LEU A 126 6.84 -11.95 -4.18
C LEU A 126 6.76 -13.44 -3.82
N LYS A 127 6.04 -13.79 -2.74
CA LYS A 127 5.88 -15.18 -2.27
C LYS A 127 4.43 -15.66 -2.37
N GLU A 128 3.46 -14.80 -2.08
CA GLU A 128 2.04 -15.14 -1.99
C GLU A 128 1.22 -14.35 -3.03
N LYS A 129 0.67 -15.04 -4.04
CA LYS A 129 -0.02 -14.37 -5.15
C LYS A 129 -1.45 -13.93 -4.84
N GLU A 130 -2.13 -14.67 -3.99
CA GLU A 130 -3.52 -14.42 -3.62
C GLU A 130 -3.60 -13.83 -2.22
N HIS A 131 -4.55 -12.92 -1.99
CA HIS A 131 -4.83 -12.31 -0.68
C HIS A 131 -5.53 -13.29 0.27
N ASN A 132 -4.88 -14.41 0.55
CA ASN A 132 -5.35 -15.47 1.45
C ASN A 132 -4.70 -15.33 2.85
N LYS A 133 -4.98 -16.29 3.74
CA LYS A 133 -4.43 -16.28 5.10
C LYS A 133 -2.90 -16.21 5.14
N ALA A 134 -2.20 -16.90 4.23
CA ALA A 134 -0.73 -16.91 4.19
C ALA A 134 -0.18 -15.54 3.78
N PHE A 135 -0.82 -14.87 2.81
CA PHE A 135 -0.48 -13.50 2.42
C PHE A 135 -0.58 -12.55 3.61
N TYR A 136 -1.71 -12.52 4.30
CA TYR A 136 -1.89 -11.61 5.45
C TYR A 136 -0.96 -11.96 6.61
N GLN A 137 -0.68 -13.24 6.85
CA GLN A 137 0.33 -13.65 7.84
C GLN A 137 1.72 -13.12 7.48
N LEU A 138 2.10 -13.16 6.20
CA LEU A 138 3.37 -12.62 5.74
C LEU A 138 3.42 -11.10 5.87
N CYS A 139 2.34 -10.40 5.54
CA CYS A 139 2.23 -8.95 5.77
C CYS A 139 2.40 -8.61 7.26
N CYS A 140 1.69 -9.29 8.16
CA CYS A 140 1.78 -9.09 9.59
C CYS A 140 3.16 -9.47 10.19
N HIS A 141 3.89 -10.38 9.55
CA HIS A 141 5.27 -10.69 9.93
C HIS A 141 6.23 -9.53 9.61
N MET A 142 6.02 -8.84 8.49
CA MET A 142 6.83 -7.69 8.09
C MET A 142 6.41 -6.39 8.80
N GLU A 143 5.11 -6.24 9.07
CA GLU A 143 4.53 -5.09 9.75
C GLU A 143 3.42 -5.56 10.71
N PRO A 144 3.70 -5.68 12.03
CA PRO A 144 2.73 -6.18 13.00
C PRO A 144 1.41 -5.40 13.05
N GLN A 145 1.42 -4.12 12.67
CA GLN A 145 0.22 -3.27 12.62
C GLN A 145 -0.44 -3.26 11.22
N TYR A 146 -0.09 -4.19 10.33
CA TYR A 146 -0.49 -4.16 8.92
C TYR A 146 -1.99 -3.93 8.70
N HIS A 147 -2.87 -4.67 9.37
CA HIS A 147 -4.32 -4.50 9.19
C HIS A 147 -4.83 -3.12 9.61
N GLN A 148 -4.24 -2.56 10.67
CA GLN A 148 -4.59 -1.21 11.13
C GLN A 148 -4.10 -0.17 10.13
N LEU A 149 -2.86 -0.29 9.65
CA LEU A 149 -2.31 0.60 8.63
C LEU A 149 -3.03 0.47 7.29
N GLU A 150 -3.50 -0.72 6.92
CA GLU A 150 -4.32 -0.93 5.72
C GLU A 150 -5.62 -0.14 5.83
N PHE A 151 -6.33 -0.27 6.95
CA PHE A 151 -7.55 0.48 7.20
C PHE A 151 -7.30 1.99 7.24
N ASP A 152 -6.26 2.45 7.96
CA ASP A 152 -5.94 3.87 8.07
C ASP A 152 -5.50 4.46 6.72
N THR A 153 -4.83 3.67 5.87
CA THR A 153 -4.52 4.07 4.49
C THR A 153 -5.79 4.23 3.66
N ARG A 154 -6.78 3.36 3.81
CA ARG A 154 -8.10 3.51 3.16
C ARG A 154 -8.82 4.78 3.61
N LEU A 155 -8.74 5.10 4.90
CA LEU A 155 -9.27 6.36 5.44
C LEU A 155 -8.55 7.57 4.85
N TRP A 156 -7.22 7.52 4.78
CA TRP A 156 -6.42 8.59 4.20
C TRP A 156 -6.73 8.79 2.72
N LEU A 157 -6.82 7.72 1.92
CA LEU A 157 -7.22 7.81 0.51
C LEU A 157 -8.64 8.35 0.34
N THR A 158 -9.55 8.02 1.26
CA THR A 158 -10.89 8.62 1.30
C THR A 158 -10.81 10.13 1.51
N HIS A 159 -9.99 10.58 2.47
CA HIS A 159 -9.76 12.01 2.71
C HIS A 159 -9.13 12.71 1.50
N GLN A 160 -8.12 12.11 0.87
CA GLN A 160 -7.48 12.65 -0.35
C GLN A 160 -8.47 12.77 -1.53
N ALA A 161 -9.50 11.92 -1.59
CA ALA A 161 -10.52 11.98 -2.64
C ALA A 161 -11.66 12.97 -2.37
N LEU A 162 -11.75 13.50 -1.14
CA LEU A 162 -12.71 14.53 -0.74
C LEU A 162 -12.17 15.95 -0.87
N ALA A 163 -10.83 16.11 -0.85
CA ALA A 163 -10.11 17.36 -1.07
C ALA A 163 -10.05 17.71 -2.56
#